data_AF-A0A969FP98-F1
#
_entry.id   AF-A0A969FP98-F1
#
_cell.length_a   1.000
_cell.length_b   1.000
_cell.length_c   1.000
_cell.angle_alpha   90.00
_cell.angle_beta   90.00
_cell.angle_gamma   90.00
#
_symmetry.space_group_name_H-M   'P 1'
#
loop_
_entity.id
_entity.type
_entity.pdbx_description
1 polymer ?
#
loop_
_entity_poly.entity_id
_entity_poly.type
_entity_poly.pdbx_seq_one_letter_code
_entity_poly.pdbx_strand_id
1 'polypeptide(L)'
;MLFQFCFIVSESSLTAIIYQAIDASPDRRITFAHYMDLALYHPDFGYYSQGRGLGAAGDFATSVHLCADFGELIAVQLIDMWQQLDRPDRFDLVELGAGQGILAGDVLRYIQREALDCFHTIHYRIVEKSASLRQVQQQQLAELQTQVSIAWCDLAAIADGSIVGCCFSNELIDAFPVHRVRVCAGDSGNENSGQFQLQEVYVTYDANAPAAGCTEVIGDLSTPALAQYFAEAGIDLCNAQCDTPEQSAARRETNRMQTYPEGYTTEVNLAAKPWITSIARILDRGYVLTIDYGYDTDRYYVPYRSDGTLNCYSQHQHHPDPYQNLGRQDITAHVDFGAIERWGEALGLVILGRTPQAIFLMALGLGDRLSGLGQGASPTNREPDEGSPATARDIVQIFQRHQVLRDLIDPQGLGGFQVLIQQKGDRSSATQLTDRSSLVGLATPAMP
;
A
#
# COMPACT_ATOMS: atom_id res chain seq x y z
N MET A 1 17.74 58.12 -14.46
CA MET A 1 18.32 56.77 -14.27
C MET A 1 17.44 56.07 -13.25
N LEU A 2 16.32 55.51 -13.72
CA LEU A 2 15.27 54.91 -12.87
C LEU A 2 15.58 53.42 -12.73
N PHE A 3 15.80 52.98 -11.50
CA PHE A 3 15.85 51.57 -11.11
C PHE A 3 14.46 50.98 -11.30
N GLN A 4 14.32 50.04 -12.23
CA GLN A 4 13.12 49.23 -12.37
C GLN A 4 13.36 47.92 -11.62
N PHE A 5 12.84 47.87 -10.38
CA PHE A 5 12.63 46.63 -9.65
C PHE A 5 11.69 45.74 -10.48
N CYS A 6 12.23 44.67 -11.05
CA CYS A 6 11.42 43.62 -11.65
C CYS A 6 10.96 42.71 -10.50
N PHE A 7 9.73 42.92 -10.04
CA PHE A 7 9.00 41.92 -9.26
C PHE A 7 8.80 40.70 -10.15
N ILE A 8 9.63 39.67 -10.00
CA ILE A 8 9.28 38.34 -10.48
C ILE A 8 8.27 37.81 -9.47
N VAL A 9 7.01 37.78 -9.88
CA VAL A 9 5.99 36.93 -9.26
C VAL A 9 6.49 35.51 -9.43
N SER A 10 7.06 34.89 -8.40
CA SER A 10 7.43 33.48 -8.45
C SER A 10 6.15 32.66 -8.40
N GLU A 11 5.64 32.23 -9.55
CA GLU A 11 4.79 31.05 -9.59
C GLU A 11 5.61 29.91 -8.96
N SER A 12 5.25 29.52 -7.74
CA SER A 12 5.98 28.46 -7.02
C SER A 12 5.68 27.15 -7.73
N SER A 13 6.68 26.55 -8.37
CA SER A 13 6.58 25.20 -8.91
C SER A 13 7.04 24.20 -7.85
N LEU A 14 6.61 22.94 -7.93
CA LEU A 14 7.11 21.87 -7.06
C LEU A 14 8.64 21.77 -7.10
N THR A 15 9.23 22.00 -8.28
CA THR A 15 10.69 22.05 -8.46
C THR A 15 11.32 23.14 -7.59
N ALA A 16 10.75 24.35 -7.56
CA ALA A 16 11.28 25.43 -6.73
C ALA A 16 11.19 25.09 -5.23
N ILE A 17 10.12 24.42 -4.80
CA ILE A 17 9.94 23.97 -3.41
C ILE A 17 11.01 22.92 -3.04
N ILE A 18 11.23 21.93 -3.92
CA ILE A 18 12.25 20.90 -3.71
C ILE A 18 13.65 21.53 -3.64
N TYR A 19 13.97 22.46 -4.54
CA TYR A 19 15.26 23.14 -4.54
C TYR A 19 15.47 23.97 -3.28
N GLN A 20 14.43 24.67 -2.82
CA GLN A 20 14.47 25.40 -1.56
C GLN A 20 14.70 24.46 -0.37
N ALA A 21 14.04 23.30 -0.34
CA ALA A 21 14.25 22.28 0.70
C ALA A 21 15.69 21.74 0.68
N ILE A 22 16.25 21.51 -0.51
CA ILE A 22 17.65 21.11 -0.71
C ILE A 22 18.61 22.19 -0.21
N ASP A 23 18.42 23.45 -0.60
CA ASP A 23 19.30 24.56 -0.22
C ASP A 23 19.25 24.88 1.28
N ALA A 24 18.10 24.65 1.93
CA ALA A 24 17.94 24.82 3.36
C ALA A 24 18.54 23.67 4.19
N SER A 25 18.90 22.55 3.55
CA SER A 25 19.38 21.34 4.23
C SER A 25 20.92 21.27 4.28
N PRO A 26 21.50 20.62 5.32
CA PRO A 26 22.95 20.38 5.39
C PRO A 26 23.50 19.70 4.14
N ASP A 27 24.74 20.04 3.77
CA ASP A 27 25.41 19.56 2.55
C ASP A 27 24.64 19.79 1.23
N ARG A 28 23.60 20.64 1.25
CA ARG A 28 22.71 20.91 0.11
C ARG A 28 22.12 19.62 -0.49
N ARG A 29 21.57 18.77 0.39
CA ARG A 29 20.90 17.52 0.00
C ARG A 29 19.79 17.17 0.98
N ILE A 30 18.78 16.43 0.51
CA ILE A 30 17.71 15.86 1.33
C ILE A 30 17.66 14.35 1.15
N THR A 31 17.12 13.61 2.13
CA THR A 31 16.91 12.17 1.97
C THR A 31 15.93 11.91 0.83
N PHE A 32 16.01 10.73 0.20
CA PHE A 32 15.02 10.34 -0.80
C PHE A 32 13.59 10.33 -0.21
N ALA A 33 13.45 9.96 1.06
CA ALA A 33 12.16 9.99 1.76
C ALA A 33 11.58 11.42 1.83
N HIS A 34 12.38 12.42 2.16
CA HIS A 34 11.90 13.81 2.19
C HIS A 34 11.54 14.31 0.79
N TYR A 35 12.34 13.96 -0.23
CA TYR A 35 12.02 14.26 -1.62
C TYR A 35 10.68 13.64 -2.05
N MET A 36 10.49 12.34 -1.78
CA MET A 36 9.28 11.59 -2.13
C MET A 36 8.05 12.15 -1.41
N ASP A 37 8.18 12.56 -0.15
CA ASP A 37 7.10 13.22 0.60
C ASP A 37 6.66 14.53 -0.07
N LEU A 38 7.60 15.39 -0.48
CA LEU A 38 7.28 16.61 -1.23
C LEU A 38 6.63 16.29 -2.59
N ALA A 39 7.21 15.34 -3.33
CA ALA A 39 6.74 14.99 -4.67
C ALA A 39 5.32 14.42 -4.68
N LEU A 40 4.96 13.61 -3.68
CA LEU A 40 3.68 12.93 -3.62
C LEU A 40 2.63 13.73 -2.83
N TYR A 41 3.04 14.44 -1.79
CA TYR A 41 2.13 14.92 -0.74
C TYR A 41 2.23 16.40 -0.41
N HIS A 42 3.05 17.19 -1.13
CA HIS A 42 3.03 18.64 -0.94
C HIS A 42 1.57 19.17 -1.07
N PRO A 43 1.05 19.98 -0.13
CA PRO A 43 -0.37 20.33 -0.06
C PRO A 43 -0.94 20.91 -1.35
N ASP A 44 -0.14 21.70 -2.07
CA ASP A 44 -0.59 22.36 -3.30
C ASP A 44 -0.09 21.68 -4.58
N PHE A 45 1.00 20.90 -4.53
CA PHE A 45 1.72 20.48 -5.74
C PHE A 45 2.08 18.98 -5.78
N GLY A 46 1.86 18.27 -4.68
CA GLY A 46 2.09 16.83 -4.62
C GLY A 46 1.12 16.09 -5.52
N TYR A 47 1.57 14.95 -6.04
CA TYR A 47 0.80 14.09 -6.93
C TYR A 47 -0.63 13.81 -6.40
N TYR A 48 -0.76 13.37 -5.15
CA TYR A 48 -2.04 13.04 -4.54
C TYR A 48 -2.86 14.26 -4.08
N SER A 49 -2.24 15.44 -4.01
CA SER A 49 -2.93 16.69 -3.66
C SER A 49 -3.66 17.30 -4.86
N GLN A 50 -3.12 17.07 -6.07
CA GLN A 50 -3.63 17.64 -7.33
C GLN A 50 -4.94 17.00 -7.81
N GLY A 51 -5.40 15.90 -7.20
CA GLY A 51 -6.68 15.25 -7.54
C GLY A 51 -6.74 14.67 -8.97
N ARG A 52 -5.60 14.58 -9.67
CA ARG A 52 -5.51 14.16 -11.08
C ARG A 52 -5.08 12.69 -11.28
N GLY A 53 -4.55 12.02 -10.26
CA GLY A 53 -3.78 10.79 -10.43
C GLY A 53 -4.52 9.46 -10.45
N LEU A 54 -5.78 9.40 -10.02
CA LEU A 54 -6.46 8.11 -9.79
C LEU A 54 -7.68 7.96 -10.74
N GLY A 55 -7.79 6.86 -11.48
CA GLY A 55 -8.98 6.50 -12.28
C GLY A 55 -8.74 6.35 -13.78
N ALA A 56 -9.79 6.00 -14.54
CA ALA A 56 -9.72 5.66 -15.98
C ALA A 56 -9.20 6.78 -16.92
N ALA A 57 -9.00 7.99 -16.40
CA ALA A 57 -8.36 9.13 -17.08
C ALA A 57 -7.07 9.63 -16.37
N GLY A 58 -6.65 8.96 -15.29
CA GLY A 58 -5.42 9.19 -14.54
C GLY A 58 -4.33 8.16 -14.89
N ASP A 59 -3.29 8.04 -14.07
CA ASP A 59 -2.13 7.17 -14.37
C ASP A 59 -2.33 5.73 -13.91
N PHE A 60 -3.23 5.52 -12.94
CA PHE A 60 -3.60 4.21 -12.38
C PHE A 60 -5.05 3.84 -12.70
N ALA A 61 -5.23 2.65 -13.28
CA ALA A 61 -6.46 1.88 -13.12
C ALA A 61 -6.27 0.92 -11.93
N THR A 62 -6.52 1.39 -10.70
CA THR A 62 -6.55 0.48 -9.55
C THR A 62 -7.76 -0.46 -9.65
N SER A 63 -7.71 -1.60 -8.97
CA SER A 63 -8.77 -2.62 -8.95
C SER A 63 -10.17 -2.05 -8.72
N VAL A 64 -10.27 -0.99 -7.92
CA VAL A 64 -11.51 -0.30 -7.55
C VAL A 64 -12.11 0.55 -8.66
N HIS A 65 -11.34 0.99 -9.66
CA HIS A 65 -11.85 1.88 -10.72
C HIS A 65 -12.48 1.14 -11.89
N LEU A 66 -12.33 -0.18 -11.96
CA LEU A 66 -12.66 -0.96 -13.14
C LEU A 66 -14.03 -1.65 -13.03
N CYS A 67 -14.39 -2.19 -11.87
CA CYS A 67 -15.74 -2.66 -11.55
C CYS A 67 -15.96 -2.77 -10.03
N ALA A 68 -17.23 -2.79 -9.61
CA ALA A 68 -17.60 -2.93 -8.21
C ALA A 68 -17.24 -4.31 -7.62
N ASP A 69 -16.95 -5.32 -8.45
CA ASP A 69 -16.73 -6.69 -7.96
C ASP A 69 -15.62 -6.80 -6.92
N PHE A 70 -14.54 -6.02 -7.06
CA PHE A 70 -13.48 -6.00 -6.05
C PHE A 70 -14.02 -5.53 -4.70
N GLY A 71 -14.68 -4.36 -4.65
CA GLY A 71 -15.26 -3.82 -3.41
C GLY A 71 -16.36 -4.71 -2.83
N GLU A 72 -17.16 -5.36 -3.67
CA GLU A 72 -18.15 -6.34 -3.22
C GLU A 72 -17.49 -7.57 -2.58
N LEU A 73 -16.39 -8.09 -3.12
CA LEU A 73 -15.65 -9.20 -2.52
C LEU A 73 -14.99 -8.80 -1.19
N ILE A 74 -14.42 -7.59 -1.11
CA ILE A 74 -13.92 -7.05 0.17
C ILE A 74 -15.07 -6.98 1.20
N ALA A 75 -16.27 -6.55 0.79
CA ALA A 75 -17.43 -6.54 1.67
C ALA A 75 -17.82 -7.93 2.17
N VAL A 76 -17.73 -8.98 1.35
CA VAL A 76 -17.93 -10.38 1.80
C VAL A 76 -16.99 -10.71 2.96
N GLN A 77 -15.70 -10.35 2.84
CA GLN A 77 -14.74 -10.58 3.92
C GLN A 77 -15.06 -9.75 5.17
N LEU A 78 -15.49 -8.49 5.01
CA LEU A 78 -15.84 -7.63 6.15
C LEU A 78 -17.10 -8.12 6.89
N ILE A 79 -18.09 -8.66 6.16
CA ILE A 79 -19.27 -9.31 6.75
C ILE A 79 -18.85 -10.55 7.54
N ASP A 80 -17.99 -11.40 6.99
CA ASP A 80 -17.43 -12.56 7.69
C ASP A 80 -16.71 -12.12 8.98
N MET A 81 -15.84 -11.10 8.91
CA MET A 81 -15.17 -10.54 10.08
C MET A 81 -16.15 -10.05 11.16
N TRP A 82 -17.24 -9.36 10.77
CA TRP A 82 -18.30 -8.95 11.69
C TRP A 82 -18.97 -10.15 12.38
N GLN A 83 -19.25 -11.22 11.62
CA GLN A 83 -19.83 -12.45 12.15
C GLN A 83 -18.85 -13.15 13.13
N GLN A 84 -17.57 -13.22 12.79
CA GLN A 84 -16.53 -13.81 13.65
C GLN A 84 -16.30 -12.99 14.93
N LEU A 85 -16.67 -11.71 14.96
CA LEU A 85 -16.66 -10.86 16.16
C LEU A 85 -17.94 -10.99 16.99
N ASP A 86 -18.72 -12.06 16.76
CA ASP A 86 -20.01 -12.34 17.40
C ASP A 86 -21.03 -11.22 17.15
N ARG A 87 -21.02 -10.62 15.94
CA ARG A 87 -22.02 -9.63 15.47
C ARG A 87 -22.19 -8.44 16.43
N PRO A 88 -21.14 -7.65 16.67
CA PRO A 88 -21.22 -6.53 17.60
C PRO A 88 -22.27 -5.51 17.15
N ASP A 89 -22.97 -4.89 18.11
CA ASP A 89 -23.95 -3.80 17.85
C ASP A 89 -23.30 -2.56 17.22
N ARG A 90 -21.97 -2.46 17.31
CA ARG A 90 -21.15 -1.45 16.67
C ARG A 90 -19.96 -2.10 15.99
N PHE A 91 -19.85 -1.89 14.69
CA PHE A 91 -18.78 -2.41 13.84
C PHE A 91 -18.05 -1.25 13.16
N ASP A 92 -16.86 -0.93 13.65
CA ASP A 92 -16.05 0.16 13.14
C ASP A 92 -15.24 -0.31 11.91
N LEU A 93 -15.48 0.31 10.76
CA LEU A 93 -14.70 0.11 9.53
C LEU A 93 -13.80 1.32 9.34
N VAL A 94 -12.49 1.15 9.45
CA VAL A 94 -11.51 2.25 9.31
C VAL A 94 -10.68 2.02 8.05
N GLU A 95 -11.03 2.74 6.98
CA GLU A 95 -10.28 2.69 5.72
C GLU A 95 -9.17 3.74 5.73
N LEU A 96 -7.91 3.29 5.62
CA LEU A 96 -6.75 4.15 5.53
C LEU A 96 -6.41 4.40 4.06
N GLY A 97 -6.43 5.67 3.64
CA GLY A 97 -6.14 6.06 2.26
C GLY A 97 -7.20 5.62 1.25
N ALA A 98 -8.46 6.04 1.43
CA ALA A 98 -9.59 5.59 0.61
C ALA A 98 -9.58 6.08 -0.87
N GLY A 99 -8.54 6.78 -1.31
CA GLY A 99 -8.44 7.35 -2.66
C GLY A 99 -9.65 8.24 -2.98
N GLN A 100 -10.48 7.85 -3.94
CA GLN A 100 -11.71 8.57 -4.30
C GLN A 100 -12.95 8.15 -3.51
N GLY A 101 -12.84 7.17 -2.61
CA GLY A 101 -13.97 6.59 -1.88
C GLY A 101 -14.81 5.63 -2.72
N ILE A 102 -14.24 5.05 -3.78
CA ILE A 102 -14.94 4.05 -4.63
C ILE A 102 -15.10 2.75 -3.86
N LEU A 103 -14.02 2.24 -3.27
CA LEU A 103 -14.05 1.05 -2.44
C LEU A 103 -15.05 1.18 -1.29
N ALA A 104 -15.02 2.30 -0.55
CA ALA A 104 -16.01 2.60 0.48
C ALA A 104 -17.45 2.51 -0.02
N GLY A 105 -17.73 3.12 -1.18
CA GLY A 105 -19.07 3.12 -1.78
C GLY A 105 -19.53 1.72 -2.16
N ASP A 106 -18.66 0.94 -2.80
CA ASP A 106 -18.97 -0.42 -3.24
C ASP A 106 -19.17 -1.36 -2.05
N VAL A 107 -18.30 -1.25 -1.04
CA VAL A 107 -18.42 -2.02 0.21
C VAL A 107 -19.76 -1.72 0.90
N LEU A 108 -20.06 -0.45 1.15
CA LEU A 108 -21.27 -0.06 1.87
C LEU A 108 -22.54 -0.45 1.10
N ARG A 109 -22.59 -0.25 -0.22
CA ARG A 109 -23.75 -0.64 -1.04
C ARG A 109 -23.95 -2.16 -1.07
N TYR A 110 -22.86 -2.94 -1.08
CA TYR A 110 -22.95 -4.39 -1.01
C TYR A 110 -23.49 -4.86 0.33
N ILE A 111 -22.90 -4.38 1.43
CA ILE A 111 -23.35 -4.76 2.79
C ILE A 111 -24.81 -4.35 3.00
N GLN A 112 -25.22 -3.16 2.53
CA GLN A 112 -26.61 -2.73 2.62
C GLN A 112 -27.58 -3.71 1.95
N ARG A 113 -27.20 -4.27 0.80
CA ARG A 113 -28.02 -5.17 0.01
C ARG A 113 -28.06 -6.59 0.59
N GLU A 114 -26.91 -7.11 1.00
CA GLU A 114 -26.75 -8.54 1.34
C GLU A 114 -26.80 -8.83 2.86
N ALA A 115 -26.48 -7.84 3.70
CA ALA A 115 -26.39 -8.00 5.16
C ALA A 115 -26.85 -6.72 5.88
N LEU A 116 -28.15 -6.41 5.75
CA LEU A 116 -28.74 -5.18 6.29
C LEU A 116 -28.60 -5.05 7.82
N ASP A 117 -28.58 -6.18 8.54
CA ASP A 117 -28.29 -6.23 9.97
C ASP A 117 -26.87 -5.74 10.29
N CYS A 118 -25.87 -6.22 9.56
CA CYS A 118 -24.50 -5.70 9.64
C CYS A 118 -24.45 -4.22 9.28
N PHE A 119 -25.10 -3.81 8.18
CA PHE A 119 -25.09 -2.42 7.70
C PHE A 119 -25.51 -1.41 8.77
N HIS A 120 -26.54 -1.73 9.57
CA HIS A 120 -27.02 -0.85 10.64
C HIS A 120 -26.06 -0.72 11.83
N THR A 121 -25.07 -1.60 11.96
CA THR A 121 -24.04 -1.52 13.01
C THR A 121 -22.80 -0.74 12.57
N ILE A 122 -22.69 -0.39 11.27
CA ILE A 122 -21.45 0.16 10.72
C ILE A 122 -21.20 1.61 11.15
N HIS A 123 -19.98 1.84 11.62
CA HIS A 123 -19.38 3.16 11.76
C HIS A 123 -18.15 3.24 10.86
N TYR A 124 -18.32 3.84 9.69
CA TYR A 124 -17.28 3.97 8.68
C TYR A 124 -16.43 5.22 8.92
N ARG A 125 -15.11 5.06 9.01
CA ARG A 125 -14.14 6.15 9.14
C ARG A 125 -13.13 6.08 8.00
N ILE A 126 -13.00 7.18 7.29
CA ILE A 126 -11.95 7.37 6.28
C ILE A 126 -10.82 8.18 6.89
N VAL A 127 -9.61 7.62 6.87
CA VAL A 127 -8.37 8.31 7.22
C VAL A 127 -7.72 8.81 5.94
N GLU A 128 -7.81 10.11 5.70
CA GLU A 128 -7.32 10.78 4.49
C GLU A 128 -6.66 12.10 4.86
N LYS A 129 -5.45 12.39 4.36
CA LYS A 129 -4.75 13.66 4.65
C LYS A 129 -5.04 14.75 3.60
N SER A 130 -5.38 14.35 2.38
CA SER A 130 -5.62 15.26 1.26
C SER A 130 -6.99 15.93 1.38
N ALA A 131 -7.00 17.26 1.49
CA ALA A 131 -8.25 18.03 1.54
C ALA A 131 -9.06 17.91 0.25
N SER A 132 -8.39 17.80 -0.91
CA SER A 132 -9.06 17.62 -2.20
C SER A 132 -9.70 16.24 -2.32
N LEU A 133 -9.02 15.17 -1.89
CA LEU A 133 -9.61 13.82 -1.86
C LEU A 133 -10.77 13.71 -0.86
N ARG A 134 -10.67 14.34 0.32
CA ARG A 134 -11.80 14.41 1.27
C ARG A 134 -13.05 14.99 0.61
N GLN A 135 -12.93 16.05 -0.18
CA GLN A 135 -14.07 16.65 -0.89
C GLN A 135 -14.66 15.69 -1.93
N VAL A 136 -13.81 15.00 -2.71
CA VAL A 136 -14.26 14.00 -3.69
C VAL A 136 -15.01 12.85 -3.00
N GLN A 137 -14.43 12.30 -1.93
CA GLN A 137 -15.02 11.21 -1.14
C GLN A 137 -16.38 11.63 -0.54
N GLN A 138 -16.49 12.84 0.01
CA GLN A 138 -17.73 13.37 0.58
C GLN A 138 -18.83 13.49 -0.47
N GLN A 139 -18.51 13.99 -1.66
CA GLN A 139 -19.48 14.06 -2.76
C GLN A 139 -19.92 12.66 -3.20
N GLN A 140 -18.97 11.74 -3.33
CA GLN A 140 -19.25 10.38 -3.78
C GLN A 140 -20.08 9.56 -2.78
N LEU A 141 -19.91 9.79 -1.49
CA LEU A 141 -20.58 9.05 -0.42
C LEU A 141 -21.80 9.80 0.16
N ALA A 142 -22.17 10.95 -0.40
CA ALA A 142 -23.22 11.81 0.14
C ALA A 142 -24.57 11.09 0.34
N GLU A 143 -24.98 10.26 -0.61
CA GLU A 143 -26.23 9.50 -0.51
C GLU A 143 -26.16 8.44 0.60
N LEU A 144 -25.05 7.70 0.68
CA LEU A 144 -24.84 6.66 1.70
C LEU A 144 -24.72 7.27 3.10
N GLN A 145 -24.14 8.47 3.23
CA GLN A 145 -23.98 9.16 4.50
C GLN A 145 -25.33 9.51 5.15
N THR A 146 -26.43 9.54 4.38
CA THR A 146 -27.79 9.71 4.93
C THR A 146 -28.32 8.44 5.62
N GLN A 147 -27.67 7.29 5.39
CA GLN A 147 -28.16 5.96 5.78
C GLN A 147 -27.22 5.25 6.77
N VAL A 148 -25.92 5.54 6.74
CA VAL A 148 -24.89 4.96 7.61
C VAL A 148 -23.92 6.03 8.11
N SER A 149 -23.33 5.81 9.29
CA SER A 149 -22.35 6.74 9.85
C SER A 149 -21.05 6.70 9.05
N ILE A 150 -20.74 7.79 8.34
CA ILE A 150 -19.48 7.98 7.61
C ILE A 150 -18.81 9.26 8.12
N ALA A 151 -17.55 9.16 8.55
CA ALA A 151 -16.75 10.27 9.03
C ALA A 151 -15.34 10.27 8.44
N TRP A 152 -14.75 11.47 8.33
CA TRP A 152 -13.35 11.66 7.91
C TRP A 152 -12.53 12.14 9.09
N CYS A 153 -11.34 11.58 9.29
CA CYS A 153 -10.50 11.94 10.42
C CYS A 153 -9.01 11.74 10.12
N ASP A 154 -8.17 12.29 10.99
CA ASP A 154 -6.75 11.93 11.05
C ASP A 154 -6.59 10.71 11.96
N LEU A 155 -5.65 9.81 11.64
CA LEU A 155 -5.41 8.60 12.44
C LEU A 155 -5.10 8.92 13.90
N ALA A 156 -4.37 10.02 14.14
CA ALA A 156 -4.02 10.49 15.47
C ALA A 156 -5.24 10.99 16.29
N ALA A 157 -6.35 11.36 15.64
CA ALA A 157 -7.56 11.83 16.31
C ALA A 157 -8.45 10.69 16.84
N ILE A 158 -8.18 9.44 16.43
CA ILE A 158 -8.92 8.27 16.92
C ILE A 158 -8.36 7.86 18.29
N ALA A 159 -9.27 7.70 19.25
CA ALA A 159 -8.92 7.33 20.64
C ALA A 159 -8.36 5.90 20.74
N ASP A 160 -7.43 5.70 21.68
CA ASP A 160 -6.84 4.40 22.02
C ASP A 160 -7.93 3.39 22.37
N GLY A 161 -7.80 2.16 21.85
CA GLY A 161 -8.74 1.07 22.13
C GLY A 161 -10.22 1.41 21.90
N SER A 162 -10.52 2.26 20.90
CA SER A 162 -11.89 2.70 20.61
C SER A 162 -12.53 2.03 19.41
N ILE A 163 -11.76 1.23 18.67
CA ILE A 163 -12.20 0.55 17.46
C ILE A 163 -12.49 -0.92 17.75
N VAL A 164 -13.75 -1.32 17.48
CA VAL A 164 -14.16 -2.72 17.41
C VAL A 164 -14.59 -3.02 15.98
N GLY A 165 -13.76 -3.69 15.19
CA GLY A 165 -14.08 -4.00 13.80
C GLY A 165 -12.88 -4.28 12.92
N CYS A 166 -12.70 -3.53 11.83
CA CYS A 166 -11.60 -3.73 10.88
C CYS A 166 -10.94 -2.41 10.49
N CYS A 167 -9.62 -2.31 10.66
CA CYS A 167 -8.80 -1.29 10.03
C CYS A 167 -8.22 -1.87 8.74
N PHE A 168 -8.37 -1.20 7.60
CA PHE A 168 -7.90 -1.75 6.34
C PHE A 168 -7.36 -0.72 5.37
N SER A 169 -6.47 -1.17 4.48
CA SER A 169 -5.86 -0.37 3.44
C SER A 169 -5.70 -1.18 2.16
N ASN A 170 -5.91 -0.53 1.02
CA ASN A 170 -5.62 -1.06 -0.31
C ASN A 170 -4.66 -0.08 -1.00
N GLU A 171 -3.49 -0.54 -1.44
CA GLU A 171 -2.51 0.27 -2.20
C GLU A 171 -2.19 1.58 -1.46
N LEU A 172 -1.63 1.44 -0.25
CA LEU A 172 -1.33 2.60 0.62
C LEU A 172 0.13 2.66 1.02
N ILE A 173 0.69 1.52 1.44
CA ILE A 173 2.01 1.48 2.07
C ILE A 173 3.10 1.64 1.01
N ASP A 174 2.83 1.20 -0.22
CA ASP A 174 3.72 1.36 -1.37
C ASP A 174 4.01 2.82 -1.73
N ALA A 175 3.07 3.72 -1.47
CA ALA A 175 3.18 5.14 -1.69
C ALA A 175 3.87 5.90 -0.53
N PHE A 176 4.18 5.21 0.59
CA PHE A 176 4.84 5.88 1.71
C PHE A 176 6.26 6.32 1.36
N PRO A 177 6.72 7.48 1.87
CA PRO A 177 8.07 7.93 1.60
C PRO A 177 9.13 6.95 2.14
N VAL A 178 9.98 6.45 1.24
CA VAL A 178 11.03 5.49 1.57
C VAL A 178 12.41 6.13 1.60
N HIS A 179 13.27 5.64 2.48
CA HIS A 179 14.71 5.91 2.38
C HIS A 179 15.32 4.95 1.36
N ARG A 180 16.41 5.36 0.72
CA ARG A 180 17.16 4.49 -0.21
C ARG A 180 18.57 4.30 0.32
N VAL A 181 18.99 3.05 0.48
CA VAL A 181 20.32 2.70 0.97
C VAL A 181 21.11 1.97 -0.12
N ARG A 182 22.42 2.15 -0.12
CA ARG A 182 23.36 1.56 -1.08
C ARG A 182 24.53 0.89 -0.36
N VAL A 183 24.89 -0.30 -0.81
CA VAL A 183 26.12 -1.00 -0.41
C VAL A 183 27.28 -0.39 -1.20
N CYS A 184 28.21 0.27 -0.50
CA CYS A 184 29.39 0.88 -1.09
C CYS A 184 30.66 0.19 -0.59
N ALA A 185 31.73 0.20 -1.39
CA ALA A 185 33.05 -0.20 -0.91
C ALA A 185 33.50 0.68 0.28
N GLY A 186 34.09 0.05 1.29
CA GLY A 186 34.71 0.73 2.42
C GLY A 186 35.90 1.58 1.98
N ASP A 187 36.11 2.68 2.68
CA ASP A 187 37.14 3.64 2.33
C ASP A 187 38.54 3.04 2.53
N SER A 188 39.37 3.07 1.49
CA SER A 188 40.73 2.47 1.46
C SER A 188 41.72 3.09 2.45
N GLY A 189 41.36 4.17 3.14
CA GLY A 189 42.19 4.89 4.10
C GLY A 189 41.99 4.54 5.58
N ASN A 190 41.05 3.65 5.93
CA ASN A 190 40.73 3.31 7.32
C ASN A 190 41.09 1.85 7.66
N GLU A 191 41.16 1.51 8.95
CA GLU A 191 41.51 0.16 9.44
C GLU A 191 40.57 -0.96 8.90
N ASN A 192 39.41 -0.58 8.36
CA ASN A 192 38.42 -1.47 7.72
C ASN A 192 38.55 -1.55 6.18
N SER A 193 39.72 -1.27 5.62
CA SER A 193 39.98 -1.39 4.18
C SER A 193 39.54 -2.77 3.64
N GLY A 194 38.55 -2.78 2.75
CA GLY A 194 37.99 -4.00 2.13
C GLY A 194 36.63 -4.49 2.65
N GLN A 195 36.01 -3.84 3.64
CA GLN A 195 34.64 -4.15 4.07
C GLN A 195 33.62 -3.26 3.34
N PHE A 196 32.46 -3.82 2.97
CA PHE A 196 31.36 -2.99 2.48
C PHE A 196 30.74 -2.16 3.61
N GLN A 197 30.25 -0.98 3.26
CA GLN A 197 29.56 -0.07 4.16
C GLN A 197 28.19 0.29 3.58
N LEU A 198 27.21 0.43 4.46
CA LEU A 198 25.87 0.88 4.09
C LEU A 198 25.82 2.40 4.13
N GLN A 199 25.50 3.00 3.00
CA GLN A 199 25.34 4.45 2.84
C GLN A 199 23.92 4.76 2.36
N GLU A 200 23.50 6.01 2.48
CA GLU A 200 22.18 6.47 2.05
C GLU A 200 22.27 7.28 0.75
N VAL A 201 21.25 7.12 -0.09
CA VAL A 201 21.04 7.90 -1.31
C VAL A 201 20.24 9.16 -0.96
N TYR A 202 20.83 10.31 -1.22
CA TYR A 202 20.23 11.63 -1.04
C TYR A 202 19.96 12.27 -2.40
N VAL A 203 19.01 13.21 -2.42
CA VAL A 203 18.66 14.02 -3.59
C VAL A 203 19.28 15.41 -3.42
N THR A 204 20.01 15.84 -4.44
CA THR A 204 20.48 17.22 -4.63
C THR A 204 20.05 17.72 -6.01
N TYR A 205 20.45 18.92 -6.42
CA TYR A 205 20.17 19.40 -7.77
C TYR A 205 21.37 20.09 -8.43
N ASP A 206 21.46 19.98 -9.76
CA ASP A 206 22.33 20.80 -10.59
C ASP A 206 21.54 21.97 -11.18
N ALA A 207 21.90 23.18 -10.75
CA ALA A 207 21.29 24.43 -11.21
C ALA A 207 21.46 24.68 -12.72
N ASN A 208 22.42 24.00 -13.37
CA ASN A 208 22.74 24.18 -14.78
C ASN A 208 22.08 23.12 -15.69
N ALA A 209 21.34 22.16 -15.12
CA ALA A 209 20.68 21.11 -15.89
C ALA A 209 19.46 21.63 -16.67
N PRO A 210 19.22 21.18 -17.92
CA PRO A 210 18.14 21.67 -18.78
C PRO A 210 16.74 21.09 -18.48
N ALA A 211 16.63 20.06 -17.64
CA ALA A 211 15.38 19.49 -17.11
C ALA A 211 15.37 19.60 -15.58
N ALA A 212 14.30 19.15 -14.89
CA ALA A 212 14.26 19.10 -13.42
C ALA A 212 15.55 18.44 -12.90
N GLY A 213 16.48 19.25 -12.42
CA GLY A 213 17.90 18.93 -12.28
C GLY A 213 18.23 18.11 -11.05
N CYS A 214 17.26 17.37 -10.52
CA CYS A 214 17.49 16.52 -9.36
C CYS A 214 18.47 15.40 -9.73
N THR A 215 19.45 15.17 -8.86
CA THR A 215 20.48 14.14 -9.01
C THR A 215 20.74 13.49 -7.67
N GLU A 216 21.38 12.32 -7.69
CA GLU A 216 21.64 11.54 -6.49
C GLU A 216 23.09 11.74 -6.00
N VAL A 217 23.24 11.86 -4.68
CA VAL A 217 24.54 11.83 -4.00
C VAL A 217 24.50 10.84 -2.85
N ILE A 218 25.61 10.16 -2.60
CA ILE A 218 25.73 9.17 -1.52
C ILE A 218 26.31 9.83 -0.27
N GLY A 219 25.83 9.42 0.91
CA GLY A 219 26.32 9.91 2.19
C GLY A 219 26.09 8.95 3.33
N ASP A 220 26.50 9.34 4.53
CA ASP A 220 26.21 8.61 5.76
C ASP A 220 24.70 8.45 5.97
N LEU A 221 24.30 7.44 6.74
CA LEU A 221 22.89 7.23 7.08
C LEU A 221 22.33 8.44 7.84
N SER A 222 21.19 8.95 7.38
CA SER A 222 20.49 10.09 7.99
C SER A 222 19.94 9.78 9.39
N THR A 223 19.74 8.49 9.69
CA THR A 223 19.21 8.02 10.97
C THR A 223 19.71 6.62 11.31
N PRO A 224 20.02 6.32 12.60
CA PRO A 224 20.37 4.97 13.03
C PRO A 224 19.22 3.96 12.84
N ALA A 225 17.98 4.43 12.66
CA ALA A 225 16.82 3.58 12.41
C ALA A 225 16.97 2.74 11.13
N LEU A 226 17.75 3.20 10.14
CA LEU A 226 18.04 2.43 8.92
C LEU A 226 18.88 1.19 9.22
N ALA A 227 19.94 1.33 10.01
CA ALA A 227 20.76 0.19 10.43
C ALA A 227 19.98 -0.75 11.35
N GLN A 228 19.17 -0.19 12.25
CA GLN A 228 18.30 -0.96 13.15
C GLN A 228 17.26 -1.78 12.37
N TYR A 229 16.71 -1.24 11.27
CA TYR A 229 15.75 -1.95 10.42
C TYR A 229 16.32 -3.31 9.94
N PHE A 230 17.54 -3.30 9.39
CA PHE A 230 18.19 -4.52 8.91
C PHE A 230 18.59 -5.45 10.06
N ALA A 231 19.04 -4.90 11.19
CA ALA A 231 19.34 -5.68 12.38
C ALA A 231 18.10 -6.42 12.93
N GLU A 232 16.95 -5.74 13.01
CA GLU A 232 15.65 -6.33 13.42
C GLU A 232 15.19 -7.41 12.42
N ALA A 233 15.48 -7.21 11.13
CA ALA A 233 15.19 -8.19 10.07
C ALA A 233 16.16 -9.38 10.05
N GLY A 234 17.31 -9.27 10.71
CA GLY A 234 18.41 -10.24 10.59
C GLY A 234 19.03 -10.29 9.20
N ILE A 235 19.00 -9.17 8.47
CA ILE A 235 19.62 -8.96 7.16
C ILE A 235 20.94 -8.23 7.37
N ASP A 236 22.00 -8.70 6.71
CA ASP A 236 23.32 -8.09 6.77
C ASP A 236 23.80 -7.80 5.34
N LEU A 237 23.49 -6.58 4.87
CA LEU A 237 23.83 -6.13 3.52
C LEU A 237 25.33 -5.92 3.31
N CYS A 238 26.09 -5.74 4.40
CA CYS A 238 27.52 -5.42 4.35
C CYS A 238 28.41 -6.65 4.50
N ASN A 239 27.83 -7.85 4.63
CA ASN A 239 28.61 -9.06 4.82
C ASN A 239 29.35 -9.48 3.54
N ALA A 240 30.57 -8.98 3.37
CA ALA A 240 31.57 -9.56 2.51
C ALA A 240 32.33 -10.63 3.29
N GLN A 241 32.10 -11.92 2.97
CA GLN A 241 33.07 -13.03 3.16
C GLN A 241 33.98 -12.97 4.41
N CYS A 242 33.45 -12.74 5.61
CA CYS A 242 34.26 -12.74 6.84
C CYS A 242 33.74 -13.77 7.84
N ASP A 243 33.71 -15.04 7.46
CA ASP A 243 33.45 -16.11 8.43
C ASP A 243 34.77 -16.69 8.95
N THR A 244 34.96 -16.60 10.26
CA THR A 244 35.80 -17.59 10.96
C THR A 244 35.03 -18.91 11.09
N PRO A 245 35.73 -20.07 11.18
CA PRO A 245 35.07 -21.39 11.26
C PRO A 245 34.09 -21.56 12.43
N GLU A 246 34.23 -20.77 13.50
CA GLU A 246 33.39 -20.84 14.70
C GLU A 246 32.07 -20.06 14.57
N GLN A 247 32.06 -18.92 13.86
CA GLN A 247 30.87 -18.11 13.63
C GLN A 247 29.92 -18.73 12.59
N SER A 248 30.49 -19.51 11.67
CA SER A 248 29.74 -20.25 10.65
C SER A 248 28.99 -21.46 11.21
N ALA A 249 29.38 -22.02 12.37
CA ALA A 249 28.68 -23.15 12.98
C ALA A 249 27.32 -22.77 13.60
N ALA A 250 27.21 -21.56 14.19
CA ALA A 250 25.95 -21.08 14.78
C ALA A 250 24.93 -20.58 13.73
N ARG A 251 25.39 -20.19 12.53
CA ARG A 251 24.55 -19.64 11.45
C ARG A 251 24.04 -20.69 10.46
N ARG A 252 24.66 -21.88 10.40
CA ARG A 252 24.37 -22.98 9.45
C ARG A 252 22.98 -23.60 9.56
N GLU A 253 22.25 -23.40 10.65
CA GLU A 253 20.86 -23.91 10.79
C GLU A 253 19.83 -23.06 10.00
N THR A 254 20.23 -21.85 9.56
CA THR A 254 19.40 -20.95 8.75
C THR A 254 20.13 -20.64 7.44
N ASN A 255 19.43 -20.72 6.31
CA ASN A 255 19.94 -20.65 4.93
C ASN A 255 20.52 -19.27 4.50
N ARG A 256 21.25 -18.58 5.39
CA ARG A 256 21.55 -17.13 5.37
C ARG A 256 23.01 -16.81 5.05
N MET A 257 23.53 -17.33 3.94
CA MET A 257 24.81 -16.87 3.38
C MET A 257 24.55 -16.24 2.01
N GLN A 258 23.93 -15.05 2.00
CA GLN A 258 23.72 -14.26 0.80
C GLN A 258 24.78 -13.16 0.74
N THR A 259 25.53 -13.08 -0.37
CA THR A 259 26.51 -12.02 -0.61
C THR A 259 25.89 -10.96 -1.51
N TYR A 260 25.91 -9.71 -1.06
CA TYR A 260 25.37 -8.57 -1.81
C TYR A 260 26.47 -7.92 -2.67
N PRO A 261 26.16 -7.53 -3.92
CA PRO A 261 27.12 -6.85 -4.78
C PRO A 261 27.37 -5.40 -4.33
N GLU A 262 28.56 -4.88 -4.67
CA GLU A 262 28.79 -3.43 -4.62
C GLU A 262 27.75 -2.71 -5.50
N GLY A 263 27.24 -1.58 -5.03
CA GLY A 263 26.20 -0.82 -5.71
C GLY A 263 24.77 -1.32 -5.45
N TYR A 264 24.59 -2.44 -4.73
CA TYR A 264 23.27 -2.92 -4.32
C TYR A 264 22.49 -1.79 -3.64
N THR A 265 21.36 -1.41 -4.22
CA THR A 265 20.51 -0.30 -3.79
C THR A 265 19.12 -0.84 -3.48
N THR A 266 18.53 -0.43 -2.36
CA THR A 266 17.20 -0.88 -1.94
C THR A 266 16.47 0.17 -1.11
N GLU A 267 15.17 -0.02 -0.94
CA GLU A 267 14.30 0.87 -0.17
C GLU A 267 14.12 0.39 1.28
N VAL A 268 13.95 1.36 2.18
CA VAL A 268 13.60 1.13 3.59
C VAL A 268 12.43 2.04 3.95
N ASN A 269 11.27 1.45 4.21
CA ASN A 269 10.06 2.17 4.57
C ASN A 269 9.95 2.36 6.09
N LEU A 270 10.57 3.42 6.60
CA LEU A 270 10.50 3.75 8.03
C LEU A 270 9.13 4.31 8.45
N ALA A 271 8.32 4.81 7.52
CA ALA A 271 7.00 5.37 7.79
C ALA A 271 5.95 4.30 8.13
N ALA A 272 6.14 3.06 7.65
CA ALA A 272 5.24 1.95 7.90
C ALA A 272 5.19 1.51 9.37
N LYS A 273 6.29 1.63 10.14
CA LYS A 273 6.32 1.24 11.56
C LYS A 273 5.42 2.13 12.44
N PRO A 274 5.47 3.47 12.37
CA PRO A 274 4.49 4.34 13.04
C PRO A 274 3.04 4.10 12.60
N TRP A 275 2.82 3.77 11.32
CA TRP A 275 1.49 3.48 10.78
C TRP A 275 0.86 2.25 11.46
N ILE A 276 1.53 1.10 11.46
CA ILE A 276 0.99 -0.11 12.10
C ILE A 276 0.90 0.05 13.63
N THR A 277 1.84 0.80 14.23
CA THR A 277 1.79 1.17 15.65
C THR A 277 0.51 1.95 15.99
N SER A 278 0.14 2.91 15.13
CA SER A 278 -1.06 3.72 15.33
C SER A 278 -2.34 2.91 15.18
N ILE A 279 -2.39 1.98 14.21
CA ILE A 279 -3.50 1.05 14.03
C ILE A 279 -3.64 0.13 15.26
N ALA A 280 -2.54 -0.48 15.70
CA ALA A 280 -2.56 -1.36 16.86
C ALA A 280 -2.99 -0.60 18.14
N ARG A 281 -2.64 0.68 18.28
CA ARG A 281 -3.08 1.53 19.42
C ARG A 281 -4.60 1.71 19.45
N ILE A 282 -5.23 2.01 18.32
CA ILE A 282 -6.67 2.34 18.26
C ILE A 282 -7.57 1.11 18.28
N LEU A 283 -7.07 -0.02 17.79
CA LEU A 283 -7.79 -1.28 17.74
C LEU A 283 -7.89 -1.88 19.14
N ASP A 284 -9.11 -2.08 19.62
CA ASP A 284 -9.38 -2.83 20.86
C ASP A 284 -9.50 -4.32 20.53
N ARG A 285 -10.48 -4.63 19.66
CA ARG A 285 -10.79 -5.98 19.21
C ARG A 285 -11.19 -5.97 17.74
N GLY A 286 -10.58 -6.81 16.92
CA GLY A 286 -10.89 -6.84 15.51
C GLY A 286 -9.70 -7.22 14.63
N TYR A 287 -9.70 -6.69 13.41
CA TYR A 287 -8.76 -7.07 12.37
C TYR A 287 -8.00 -5.89 11.79
N VAL A 288 -6.83 -6.20 11.23
CA VAL A 288 -6.09 -5.35 10.31
C VAL A 288 -6.00 -6.09 8.99
N LEU A 289 -6.51 -5.49 7.91
CA LEU A 289 -6.49 -6.03 6.55
C LEU A 289 -5.63 -5.14 5.65
N THR A 290 -4.51 -5.66 5.16
CA THR A 290 -3.58 -4.92 4.31
C THR A 290 -3.48 -5.59 2.96
N ILE A 291 -3.80 -4.84 1.89
CA ILE A 291 -3.71 -5.29 0.50
C ILE A 291 -2.72 -4.38 -0.22
N ASP A 292 -1.58 -4.94 -0.62
CA ASP A 292 -0.52 -4.14 -1.23
C ASP A 292 0.45 -5.02 -2.05
N TYR A 293 1.26 -4.40 -2.90
CA TYR A 293 2.25 -5.12 -3.70
C TYR A 293 3.56 -5.25 -2.92
N GLY A 294 4.02 -6.48 -2.70
CA GLY A 294 5.15 -6.69 -1.79
C GLY A 294 5.64 -8.11 -1.66
N TYR A 295 6.66 -8.26 -0.82
CA TYR A 295 7.36 -9.52 -0.56
C TYR A 295 7.58 -9.74 0.93
N ASP A 296 7.85 -10.99 1.27
CA ASP A 296 8.58 -11.33 2.50
C ASP A 296 9.94 -10.64 2.55
N THR A 297 10.41 -10.30 3.75
CA THR A 297 11.72 -9.66 3.97
C THR A 297 12.86 -10.36 3.24
N ASP A 298 12.94 -11.69 3.33
CA ASP A 298 14.00 -12.48 2.67
C ASP A 298 13.90 -12.46 1.15
N ARG A 299 12.69 -12.27 0.60
CA ARG A 299 12.45 -12.13 -0.85
C ARG A 299 12.60 -10.69 -1.34
N TYR A 300 12.37 -9.74 -0.45
CA TYR A 300 12.55 -8.32 -0.68
C TYR A 300 14.04 -8.01 -0.87
N TYR A 301 14.87 -8.45 0.07
CA TYR A 301 16.31 -8.19 0.09
C TYR A 301 17.15 -9.32 -0.54
N VAL A 302 16.69 -9.90 -1.64
CA VAL A 302 17.49 -10.89 -2.40
C VAL A 302 18.64 -10.21 -3.16
N PRO A 303 19.83 -10.81 -3.25
CA PRO A 303 21.01 -10.18 -3.88
C PRO A 303 20.83 -9.79 -5.35
N TYR A 304 20.02 -10.54 -6.10
CA TYR A 304 19.76 -10.27 -7.52
C TYR A 304 18.75 -9.14 -7.75
N ARG A 305 18.09 -8.64 -6.69
CA ARG A 305 17.28 -7.41 -6.75
C ARG A 305 18.15 -6.22 -6.35
N SER A 306 19.18 -5.97 -7.15
CA SER A 306 20.22 -5.01 -6.83
C SER A 306 19.83 -3.55 -7.03
N ASP A 307 18.72 -3.28 -7.73
CA ASP A 307 18.21 -1.93 -7.97
C ASP A 307 16.95 -1.61 -7.15
N GLY A 308 16.56 -2.52 -6.24
CA GLY A 308 15.39 -2.35 -5.39
C GLY A 308 14.07 -2.62 -6.11
N THR A 309 13.04 -1.87 -5.71
CA THR A 309 11.65 -2.01 -6.15
C THR A 309 10.99 -0.69 -6.52
N LEU A 310 11.74 0.42 -6.42
CA LEU A 310 11.23 1.75 -6.76
C LEU A 310 10.74 1.79 -8.20
N ASN A 311 9.52 2.27 -8.40
CA ASN A 311 8.93 2.43 -9.72
C ASN A 311 8.13 3.73 -9.80
N CYS A 312 8.00 4.27 -11.00
CA CYS A 312 7.26 5.49 -11.26
C CYS A 312 6.22 5.25 -12.35
N TYR A 313 5.06 5.89 -12.19
CA TYR A 313 3.94 5.74 -13.12
C TYR A 313 3.46 7.10 -13.60
N SER A 314 3.37 7.27 -14.92
CA SER A 314 2.82 8.47 -15.56
C SER A 314 2.19 8.10 -16.89
N GLN A 315 0.95 8.51 -17.11
CA GLN A 315 0.16 8.31 -18.32
C GLN A 315 0.13 6.84 -18.79
N HIS A 316 -0.11 5.91 -17.87
CA HIS A 316 -0.12 4.45 -18.11
C HIS A 316 1.24 3.87 -18.56
N GLN A 317 2.34 4.59 -18.37
CA GLN A 317 3.70 4.11 -18.60
C GLN A 317 4.44 3.98 -17.27
N HIS A 318 5.21 2.91 -17.12
CA HIS A 318 6.10 2.70 -15.98
C HIS A 318 7.54 3.01 -16.37
N HIS A 319 8.29 3.65 -15.46
CA HIS A 319 9.73 3.90 -15.63
C HIS A 319 10.41 4.03 -14.26
N PRO A 320 11.73 3.78 -14.17
CA PRO A 320 12.43 3.78 -12.88
C PRO A 320 12.88 5.17 -12.41
N ASP A 321 12.69 6.23 -13.21
CA ASP A 321 13.26 7.55 -12.94
C ASP A 321 12.28 8.46 -12.14
N PRO A 322 12.54 8.73 -10.85
CA PRO A 322 11.63 9.50 -10.02
C PRO A 322 11.65 11.01 -10.30
N TYR A 323 12.55 11.52 -11.16
CA TYR A 323 12.85 12.95 -11.28
C TYR A 323 12.23 13.64 -12.50
N GLN A 324 11.56 12.91 -13.41
CA GLN A 324 11.12 13.45 -14.71
C GLN A 324 9.86 14.31 -14.63
N ASN A 325 8.78 13.80 -14.05
CA ASN A 325 7.46 14.43 -14.05
C ASN A 325 7.05 14.82 -12.62
N LEU A 326 7.85 15.67 -11.97
CA LEU A 326 7.62 16.10 -10.58
C LEU A 326 6.16 16.54 -10.34
N GLY A 327 5.49 15.88 -9.38
CA GLY A 327 4.10 16.17 -8.99
C GLY A 327 3.05 15.71 -10.02
N ARG A 328 3.48 15.02 -11.08
CA ARG A 328 2.66 14.49 -12.18
C ARG A 328 2.95 13.02 -12.50
N GLN A 329 3.76 12.36 -11.69
CA GLN A 329 3.94 10.92 -11.70
C GLN A 329 3.77 10.41 -10.29
N ASP A 330 3.27 9.19 -10.19
CA ASP A 330 3.34 8.43 -8.95
C ASP A 330 4.75 7.86 -8.76
N ILE A 331 5.12 7.65 -7.50
CA ILE A 331 6.37 7.02 -7.08
C ILE A 331 5.98 5.99 -6.04
N THR A 332 6.30 4.72 -6.28
CA THR A 332 5.99 3.63 -5.36
C THR A 332 7.20 2.76 -5.10
N ALA A 333 7.21 2.10 -3.95
CA ALA A 333 8.15 1.04 -3.61
C ALA A 333 7.36 -0.14 -3.06
N HIS A 334 7.80 -1.37 -3.31
CA HIS A 334 7.05 -2.51 -2.79
C HIS A 334 7.08 -2.54 -1.25
N VAL A 335 6.11 -3.25 -0.67
CA VAL A 335 6.00 -3.44 0.78
C VAL A 335 6.85 -4.64 1.23
N ASP A 336 7.66 -4.43 2.27
CA ASP A 336 8.23 -5.52 3.06
C ASP A 336 7.18 -6.02 4.06
N PHE A 337 6.38 -7.01 3.64
CA PHE A 337 5.34 -7.60 4.48
C PHE A 337 5.91 -8.27 5.73
N GLY A 338 7.13 -8.81 5.66
CA GLY A 338 7.77 -9.40 6.83
C GLY A 338 8.06 -8.35 7.91
N ALA A 339 8.35 -7.10 7.54
CA ALA A 339 8.47 -6.01 8.51
C ALA A 339 7.12 -5.66 9.16
N ILE A 340 6.05 -5.56 8.38
CA ILE A 340 4.69 -5.30 8.90
C ILE A 340 4.25 -6.40 9.87
N GLU A 341 4.47 -7.66 9.50
CA GLU A 341 4.21 -8.83 10.32
C GLU A 341 4.95 -8.76 11.66
N ARG A 342 6.28 -8.59 11.63
CA ARG A 342 7.11 -8.50 12.85
C ARG A 342 6.68 -7.36 13.76
N TRP A 343 6.42 -6.18 13.21
CA TRP A 343 6.00 -5.03 14.02
C TRP A 343 4.61 -5.23 14.60
N GLY A 344 3.68 -5.79 13.82
CA GLY A 344 2.34 -6.11 14.31
C GLY A 344 2.37 -7.13 15.45
N GLU A 345 3.15 -8.21 15.33
CA GLU A 345 3.33 -9.20 16.40
C GLU A 345 3.90 -8.56 17.67
N ALA A 346 4.90 -7.69 17.54
CA ALA A 346 5.47 -6.95 18.66
C ALA A 346 4.44 -6.02 19.36
N LEU A 347 3.36 -5.64 18.66
CA LEU A 347 2.25 -4.83 19.16
C LEU A 347 1.04 -5.66 19.62
N GLY A 348 1.17 -6.99 19.65
CA GLY A 348 0.11 -7.92 20.07
C GLY A 348 -0.92 -8.24 18.99
N LEU A 349 -0.62 -7.96 17.71
CA LEU A 349 -1.42 -8.45 16.59
C LEU A 349 -1.02 -9.88 16.24
N VAL A 350 -1.99 -10.77 16.13
CA VAL A 350 -1.78 -12.16 15.70
C VAL A 350 -1.98 -12.26 14.21
N ILE A 351 -1.01 -12.81 13.48
CA ILE A 351 -1.15 -13.06 12.04
C ILE A 351 -2.13 -14.22 11.84
N LEU A 352 -3.22 -13.97 11.11
CA LEU A 352 -4.17 -15.02 10.73
C LEU A 352 -3.76 -15.69 9.43
N GLY A 353 -3.18 -14.92 8.50
CA GLY A 353 -2.62 -15.44 7.27
C GLY A 353 -2.18 -14.33 6.33
N ARG A 354 -1.30 -14.70 5.40
CA ARG A 354 -0.95 -13.91 4.22
C ARG A 354 -1.10 -14.78 2.98
N THR A 355 -1.75 -14.23 1.97
CA THR A 355 -2.08 -14.96 0.74
C THR A 355 -2.06 -14.02 -0.47
N PRO A 356 -1.76 -14.50 -1.69
CA PRO A 356 -1.92 -13.68 -2.89
C PRO A 356 -3.38 -13.24 -3.08
N GLN A 357 -3.59 -12.03 -3.61
CA GLN A 357 -4.89 -11.45 -3.89
C GLN A 357 -5.74 -12.36 -4.79
N ALA A 358 -5.12 -12.97 -5.80
CA ALA A 358 -5.82 -13.91 -6.67
C ALA A 358 -6.49 -15.04 -5.87
N ILE A 359 -5.78 -15.62 -4.90
CA ILE A 359 -6.28 -16.71 -4.06
C ILE A 359 -7.35 -16.19 -3.09
N PHE A 360 -7.10 -15.03 -2.48
CA PHE A 360 -8.04 -14.37 -1.57
C PHE A 360 -9.39 -14.08 -2.25
N LEU A 361 -9.38 -13.44 -3.42
CA LEU A 361 -10.60 -13.12 -4.17
C LEU A 361 -11.32 -14.37 -4.67
N MET A 362 -10.58 -15.40 -5.10
CA MET A 362 -11.16 -16.69 -5.47
C MET A 362 -11.87 -17.36 -4.29
N ALA A 363 -11.28 -17.32 -3.09
CA ALA A 363 -11.90 -17.86 -1.87
C ALA A 363 -13.17 -17.09 -1.47
N LEU A 364 -13.25 -15.80 -1.81
CA LEU A 364 -14.44 -14.95 -1.59
C LEU A 364 -15.53 -15.10 -2.66
N GLY A 365 -15.34 -15.97 -3.66
CA GLY A 365 -16.35 -16.26 -4.69
C GLY A 365 -16.14 -15.54 -6.02
N LEU A 366 -14.95 -15.03 -6.32
CA LEU A 366 -14.65 -14.47 -7.65
C LEU A 366 -14.84 -15.52 -8.78
N GLY A 367 -14.57 -16.80 -8.50
CA GLY A 367 -14.77 -17.89 -9.46
C GLY A 367 -16.23 -18.08 -9.89
N ASP A 368 -17.16 -17.93 -8.95
CA ASP A 368 -18.60 -17.98 -9.24
C ASP A 368 -19.04 -16.80 -10.10
N ARG A 369 -18.48 -15.60 -9.84
CA ARG A 369 -18.72 -14.39 -10.64
C ARG A 369 -18.21 -14.56 -12.08
N LEU A 370 -17.00 -15.10 -12.26
CA LEU A 370 -16.45 -15.41 -13.59
C LEU A 370 -17.31 -16.44 -14.33
N SER A 371 -17.72 -17.51 -13.64
CA SER A 371 -18.54 -18.59 -14.23
C SER A 371 -19.94 -18.12 -14.60
N GLY A 372 -20.55 -17.28 -13.75
CA GLY A 372 -21.86 -16.67 -13.99
C GLY A 372 -21.88 -15.75 -15.21
N LEU A 373 -20.78 -15.07 -15.53
CA LEU A 373 -20.65 -14.28 -16.76
C LEU A 373 -20.58 -15.17 -18.01
N GLY A 374 -19.95 -16.35 -17.91
CA GLY A 374 -19.85 -17.32 -19.01
C GLY A 374 -21.14 -18.13 -19.26
N GLN A 375 -21.93 -18.38 -18.21
CA GLN A 375 -23.17 -19.17 -18.27
C GLN A 375 -24.45 -18.30 -18.38
N GLY A 376 -24.29 -16.97 -18.44
CA GLY A 376 -25.35 -15.98 -18.24
C GLY A 376 -25.57 -14.95 -19.36
N ALA A 377 -25.26 -15.28 -20.62
CA ALA A 377 -26.00 -14.71 -21.77
C ALA A 377 -27.36 -15.44 -21.97
N SER A 378 -28.02 -15.79 -20.86
CA SER A 378 -29.46 -16.04 -20.80
C SER A 378 -29.98 -15.30 -19.58
N PRO A 379 -30.82 -14.25 -19.76
CA PRO A 379 -31.29 -13.43 -18.67
C PRO A 379 -32.21 -14.26 -17.77
N THR A 380 -31.89 -14.30 -16.48
CA THR A 380 -32.68 -15.02 -15.47
C THR A 380 -34.01 -14.30 -15.17
N ASN A 381 -35.08 -15.09 -15.06
CA ASN A 381 -36.18 -14.93 -14.10
C ASN A 381 -36.92 -13.57 -14.06
N ARG A 382 -37.21 -12.99 -15.21
CA ARG A 382 -38.46 -12.23 -15.39
C ARG A 382 -39.46 -13.16 -16.09
N GLU A 383 -40.74 -13.07 -15.72
CA GLU A 383 -41.79 -13.63 -16.57
C GLU A 383 -41.53 -13.23 -18.03
N PRO A 384 -41.74 -14.12 -19.01
CA PRO A 384 -41.30 -13.94 -20.38
C PRO A 384 -42.01 -12.73 -21.00
N ASP A 385 -41.34 -11.58 -21.00
CA ASP A 385 -41.66 -10.49 -21.92
C ASP A 385 -40.84 -10.75 -23.19
N GLU A 386 -41.56 -11.04 -24.27
CA GLU A 386 -41.04 -11.58 -25.51
C GLU A 386 -40.02 -10.63 -26.19
N GLY A 387 -38.79 -11.11 -26.41
CA GLY A 387 -38.11 -10.85 -27.68
C GLY A 387 -37.07 -9.72 -27.79
N SER A 388 -36.44 -9.23 -26.71
CA SER A 388 -35.26 -8.35 -26.86
C SER A 388 -33.93 -9.09 -26.63
N PRO A 389 -33.10 -9.31 -27.67
CA PRO A 389 -31.75 -9.84 -27.48
C PRO A 389 -30.91 -8.86 -26.64
N ALA A 390 -29.94 -9.39 -25.88
CA ALA A 390 -28.95 -8.57 -25.17
C ALA A 390 -28.37 -7.54 -26.14
N THR A 391 -28.40 -6.27 -25.76
CA THR A 391 -27.97 -5.20 -26.65
C THR A 391 -26.45 -5.30 -26.84
N ALA A 392 -25.92 -4.77 -27.95
CA ALA A 392 -24.47 -4.73 -28.16
C ALA A 392 -23.72 -4.02 -26.99
N ARG A 393 -24.39 -3.10 -26.28
CA ARG A 393 -23.85 -2.44 -25.09
C ARG A 393 -23.75 -3.40 -23.90
N ASP A 394 -24.76 -4.25 -23.68
CA ASP A 394 -24.73 -5.24 -22.61
C ASP A 394 -23.60 -6.26 -22.82
N ILE A 395 -23.39 -6.66 -24.07
CA ILE A 395 -22.30 -7.57 -24.46
C ILE A 395 -20.94 -6.93 -24.19
N VAL A 396 -20.73 -5.68 -24.62
CA VAL A 396 -19.48 -4.95 -24.36
C VAL A 396 -19.22 -4.80 -22.86
N GLN A 397 -20.24 -4.49 -22.07
CA GLN A 397 -20.12 -4.38 -20.61
C GLN A 397 -19.76 -5.71 -19.95
N ILE A 398 -20.36 -6.82 -20.39
CA ILE A 398 -20.02 -8.16 -19.91
C ILE A 398 -18.57 -8.51 -20.23
N PHE A 399 -18.11 -8.23 -21.46
CA PHE A 399 -16.71 -8.47 -21.84
C PHE A 399 -15.73 -7.61 -21.04
N GLN A 400 -16.03 -6.33 -20.86
CA GLN A 400 -15.22 -5.43 -20.03
C GLN A 400 -15.14 -5.93 -18.59
N ARG A 401 -16.27 -6.24 -17.96
CA ARG A 401 -16.31 -6.80 -16.61
C ARG A 401 -15.53 -8.11 -16.50
N HIS A 402 -15.66 -9.01 -17.48
CA HIS A 402 -14.92 -10.27 -17.50
C HIS A 402 -13.40 -10.05 -17.64
N GLN A 403 -12.95 -9.09 -18.45
CA GLN A 403 -11.54 -8.75 -18.55
C GLN A 403 -11.00 -8.22 -17.22
N VAL A 404 -11.72 -7.30 -16.58
CA VAL A 404 -11.33 -6.74 -15.27
C VAL A 404 -11.18 -7.83 -14.22
N LEU A 405 -12.15 -8.75 -14.13
CA LEU A 405 -12.08 -9.87 -13.18
C LEU A 405 -10.87 -10.77 -13.42
N ARG A 406 -10.45 -10.95 -14.68
CA ARG A 406 -9.23 -11.70 -15.01
C ARG A 406 -7.96 -10.95 -14.62
N ASP A 407 -7.94 -9.63 -14.82
CA ASP A 407 -6.81 -8.79 -14.44
C ASP A 407 -6.59 -8.81 -12.91
N LEU A 408 -7.67 -8.85 -12.11
CA LEU A 408 -7.62 -8.97 -10.64
C LEU A 408 -6.94 -10.25 -10.13
N ILE A 409 -6.91 -11.30 -10.96
CA ILE A 409 -6.31 -12.60 -10.61
C ILE A 409 -5.03 -12.92 -11.40
N ASP A 410 -4.58 -12.02 -12.29
CA ASP A 410 -3.35 -12.21 -13.05
C ASP A 410 -2.14 -12.19 -12.10
N PRO A 411 -1.40 -13.30 -11.94
CA PRO A 411 -0.24 -13.37 -11.05
C PRO A 411 0.88 -12.40 -11.43
N GLN A 412 0.93 -11.94 -12.70
CA GLN A 412 1.91 -10.96 -13.17
C GLN A 412 1.44 -9.50 -12.99
N GLY A 413 0.16 -9.30 -12.63
CA GLY A 413 -0.45 -8.01 -12.37
C GLY A 413 -1.08 -7.96 -10.98
N LEU A 414 -2.34 -7.53 -10.91
CA LEU A 414 -3.06 -7.30 -9.64
C LEU A 414 -3.23 -8.58 -8.81
N GLY A 415 -3.24 -9.76 -9.44
CA GLY A 415 -3.31 -11.04 -8.72
C GLY A 415 -2.08 -11.35 -7.86
N GLY A 416 -0.93 -10.72 -8.16
CA GLY A 416 0.32 -10.86 -7.42
C GLY A 416 0.38 -10.07 -6.11
N PHE A 417 -0.58 -9.18 -5.87
CA PHE A 417 -0.72 -8.45 -4.61
C PHE A 417 -0.81 -9.41 -3.43
N GLN A 418 -0.36 -8.97 -2.27
CA GLN A 418 -0.46 -9.76 -1.05
C GLN A 418 -1.58 -9.20 -0.18
N VAL A 419 -2.36 -10.10 0.41
CA VAL A 419 -3.39 -9.81 1.39
C VAL A 419 -2.91 -10.35 2.73
N LEU A 420 -2.60 -9.46 3.67
CA LEU A 420 -2.24 -9.80 5.05
C LEU A 420 -3.43 -9.51 5.96
N ILE A 421 -3.81 -10.48 6.78
CA ILE A 421 -4.81 -10.30 7.84
C ILE A 421 -4.18 -10.58 9.20
N GLN A 422 -4.27 -9.60 10.08
CA GLN A 422 -3.88 -9.71 11.48
C GLN A 422 -5.09 -9.46 12.39
N GLN A 423 -5.05 -9.94 13.63
CA GLN A 423 -6.14 -9.84 14.60
C GLN A 423 -5.64 -9.29 15.93
N LYS A 424 -6.46 -8.50 16.61
CA LYS A 424 -6.27 -8.06 18.00
C LYS A 424 -7.48 -8.38 18.87
N GLY A 425 -7.27 -8.64 20.15
CA GLY A 425 -8.33 -8.95 21.11
C GLY A 425 -8.67 -10.45 21.17
N ASP A 426 -9.48 -10.82 22.16
CA ASP A 426 -9.50 -12.18 22.74
C ASP A 426 -9.98 -13.28 21.77
N ARG A 427 -9.18 -14.36 21.67
CA ARG A 427 -9.63 -15.72 21.30
C ARG A 427 -9.95 -16.44 22.61
N SER A 428 -11.02 -16.03 23.31
CA SER A 428 -11.33 -16.61 24.61
C SER A 428 -11.35 -18.15 24.52
N SER A 429 -10.33 -18.76 25.14
CA SER A 429 -9.90 -20.17 25.13
C SER A 429 -8.86 -20.60 24.07
N ALA A 430 -7.59 -20.56 24.47
CA ALA A 430 -6.47 -21.35 23.93
C ALA A 430 -6.66 -22.89 24.11
N THR A 431 -7.90 -23.38 24.08
CA THR A 431 -8.30 -24.79 24.26
C THR A 431 -9.40 -25.21 23.27
N GLN A 432 -9.87 -24.33 22.38
CA GLN A 432 -10.73 -24.68 21.24
C GLN A 432 -9.99 -24.43 19.92
N LEU A 433 -8.89 -25.14 19.72
CA LEU A 433 -7.96 -24.95 18.60
C LEU A 433 -8.38 -25.64 17.29
N THR A 434 -9.65 -26.06 17.13
CA THR A 434 -10.04 -26.91 15.99
C THR A 434 -11.39 -26.64 15.33
N ASP A 435 -12.21 -25.66 15.73
CA ASP A 435 -13.58 -25.60 15.16
C ASP A 435 -14.29 -24.24 15.07
N ARG A 436 -13.59 -23.10 15.18
CA ARG A 436 -14.12 -21.82 14.66
C ARG A 436 -13.38 -21.48 13.37
N SER A 437 -14.13 -21.56 12.27
CA SER A 437 -13.72 -21.49 10.87
C SER A 437 -12.71 -20.38 10.56
N SER A 438 -11.68 -20.71 9.80
CA SER A 438 -10.81 -19.72 9.13
C SER A 438 -11.66 -18.67 8.41
N LEU A 439 -11.22 -17.40 8.46
CA LEU A 439 -11.82 -16.33 7.65
C LEU A 439 -11.95 -16.79 6.19
N VAL A 440 -13.06 -16.46 5.54
CA VAL A 440 -13.40 -17.01 4.21
C VAL A 440 -12.30 -16.75 3.20
N GLY A 441 -11.76 -15.54 3.13
CA GLY A 441 -10.68 -15.18 2.20
C GLY A 441 -9.33 -15.85 2.48
N LEU A 442 -9.15 -16.43 3.67
CA LEU A 442 -7.96 -17.23 4.02
C LEU A 442 -8.18 -18.74 3.85
N ALA A 443 -9.39 -19.17 3.47
CA ALA A 443 -9.66 -20.56 3.16
C ALA A 443 -9.02 -20.97 1.83
N THR A 444 -8.74 -22.26 1.67
CA THR A 444 -8.35 -22.80 0.36
C THR A 444 -9.54 -22.66 -0.60
N PRO A 445 -9.41 -21.95 -1.74
CA PRO A 445 -10.51 -21.81 -2.68
C PRO A 445 -10.93 -23.16 -3.22
N ALA A 446 -12.24 -23.35 -3.44
CA ALA A 446 -12.73 -24.49 -4.18
C ALA A 446 -12.16 -24.41 -5.61
N MET A 447 -11.41 -25.41 -6.04
CA MET A 447 -10.95 -25.50 -7.42
C MET A 447 -12.18 -25.64 -8.33
N PRO A 448 -12.38 -24.74 -9.31
CA PRO A 448 -13.49 -24.83 -10.24
C PRO A 448 -13.45 -26.07 -11.13
#